data_AF-A0A2E8IWL3-F1
#
_entry.id   AF-A0A2E8IWL3-F1
#
_cell.length_a   1.000
_cell.length_b   1.000
_cell.length_c   1.000
_cell.angle_alpha   90.00
_cell.angle_beta   90.00
_cell.angle_gamma   90.00
#
_symmetry.space_group_name_H-M   'P 1'
#
loop_
_entity.id
_entity.type
_entity.pdbx_description
1 polymer ?
#
loop_
_entity_poly.entity_id
_entity_poly.type
_entity_poly.pdbx_seq_one_letter_code
_entity_poly.pdbx_strand_id
1 'polypeptide(L)'
;MKIIVETENNISKYAIADDVTVESTAANITVGDPVQFIIGDLNDANTTVYADVADTPDDWIGNKYCYNGKKWTANADYVEPTDDDSGE
;
A
#
# COMPACT_ATOMS: atom_id res chain seq x y z
N MET A 1 0.98 -7.59 -9.01
CA MET A 1 1.26 -7.01 -7.68
C MET A 1 -0.03 -7.01 -6.87
N LYS A 2 0.05 -7.26 -5.56
CA LYS A 2 -1.02 -6.96 -4.62
C LYS A 2 -0.88 -5.52 -4.14
N ILE A 3 -1.94 -4.73 -4.24
CA ILE A 3 -1.96 -3.34 -3.80
C ILE A 3 -2.89 -3.23 -2.58
N ILE A 4 -2.33 -2.80 -1.46
CA ILE A 4 -3.08 -2.48 -0.24
C ILE A 4 -3.47 -1.02 -0.32
N VAL A 5 -4.77 -0.75 -0.33
CA VAL A 5 -5.35 0.58 -0.48
C VAL A 5 -6.15 0.92 0.76
N GLU A 6 -5.93 2.10 1.34
CA GLU A 6 -6.82 2.60 2.40
C GLU A 6 -8.14 3.09 1.80
N THR A 7 -9.26 2.87 2.49
CA THR A 7 -10.59 3.05 1.89
C THR A 7 -11.14 4.49 1.97
N GLU A 8 -10.56 5.36 2.79
CA GLU A 8 -11.05 6.73 2.99
C GLU A 8 -10.78 7.60 1.75
N ASN A 9 -9.56 7.58 1.24
CA ASN A 9 -9.13 8.40 0.09
C ASN A 9 -8.62 7.56 -1.11
N ASN A 10 -8.75 6.23 -1.02
CA ASN A 10 -8.23 5.27 -2.00
C ASN A 10 -6.72 5.37 -2.20
N ILE A 11 -5.96 5.85 -1.21
CA ILE A 11 -4.52 5.99 -1.30
C ILE A 11 -3.88 4.60 -1.27
N SER A 12 -3.02 4.33 -2.26
CA SER A 12 -2.22 3.11 -2.28
C SER A 12 -1.11 3.20 -1.23
N LYS A 13 -1.16 2.30 -0.24
CA LYS A 13 -0.26 2.30 0.92
C LYS A 13 0.92 1.37 0.68
N TYR A 14 0.67 0.19 0.11
CA TYR A 14 1.68 -0.82 -0.13
C TYR A 14 1.49 -1.51 -1.49
N ALA A 15 2.62 -1.80 -2.16
CA ALA A 15 2.69 -2.70 -3.31
C ALA A 15 3.51 -3.93 -2.92
N ILE A 16 2.87 -5.08 -2.89
CA ILE A 16 3.40 -6.37 -2.44
C ILE A 16 3.44 -7.34 -3.62
N ALA A 17 4.42 -8.23 -3.69
CA ALA A 17 4.49 -9.22 -4.76
C ALA A 17 3.31 -10.22 -4.71
N ASP A 18 2.92 -10.77 -5.86
CA ASP A 18 1.77 -11.67 -5.97
C ASP A 18 1.99 -13.03 -5.28
N ASP A 19 3.23 -13.41 -5.06
CA ASP A 19 3.63 -14.63 -4.34
C ASP A 19 3.75 -14.45 -2.83
N VAL A 20 3.71 -13.20 -2.31
CA VAL A 20 3.81 -12.92 -0.88
C VAL A 20 2.43 -12.94 -0.22
N THR A 21 2.28 -13.72 0.86
CA THR A 21 1.04 -13.78 1.65
C THR A 21 0.71 -12.42 2.27
N VAL A 22 -0.57 -12.02 2.20
CA VAL A 22 -1.10 -10.83 2.87
C VAL A 22 -2.38 -11.25 3.59
N GLU A 23 -2.41 -11.14 4.91
CA GLU A 23 -3.60 -11.43 5.71
C GLU A 23 -4.08 -10.17 6.42
N SER A 24 -5.27 -9.70 6.06
CA SER A 24 -5.95 -8.61 6.76
C SER A 24 -6.82 -9.18 7.87
N THR A 25 -6.64 -8.65 9.08
CA THR A 25 -7.45 -8.98 10.26
C THR A 25 -8.12 -7.73 10.80
N ALA A 26 -8.98 -7.86 11.81
CA ALA A 26 -9.61 -6.72 12.49
C ALA A 26 -8.61 -5.81 13.24
N ALA A 27 -7.39 -6.29 13.52
CA ALA A 27 -6.41 -5.54 14.30
C ALA A 27 -5.30 -4.94 13.43
N ASN A 28 -4.86 -5.65 12.39
CA ASN A 28 -3.72 -5.28 11.56
C ASN A 28 -3.70 -6.09 10.25
N ILE A 29 -2.75 -5.77 9.38
CA ILE A 29 -2.39 -6.60 8.23
C ILE A 29 -1.01 -7.23 8.48
N THR A 30 -0.88 -8.54 8.30
CA THR A 30 0.41 -9.26 8.31
C THR A 30 0.86 -9.53 6.88
N VAL A 31 2.16 -9.42 6.63
CA VAL A 31 2.75 -9.64 5.29
C VAL A 31 3.88 -10.66 5.38
N GLY A 32 3.83 -11.68 4.52
CA GLY A 32 4.78 -12.79 4.42
C GLY A 32 4.40 -14.03 5.23
N ASP A 33 5.00 -15.16 4.86
CA ASP A 33 4.95 -16.43 5.60
C ASP A 33 6.35 -17.09 5.59
N PRO A 34 7.10 -17.09 6.72
CA PRO A 34 6.73 -16.50 8.01
C PRO A 34 6.58 -14.98 7.91
N VAL A 35 5.81 -14.39 8.85
CA VAL A 35 5.53 -12.94 8.87
C VAL A 35 6.85 -12.15 8.84
N GLN A 36 6.96 -11.28 7.84
CA GLN A 36 8.12 -10.42 7.61
C GLN A 36 7.93 -9.05 8.27
N PHE A 37 6.72 -8.49 8.16
CA PHE A 37 6.33 -7.23 8.81
C PHE A 37 4.82 -7.16 9.04
N ILE A 38 4.41 -6.20 9.87
CA ILE A 38 3.02 -5.94 10.26
C ILE A 38 2.70 -4.48 9.97
N ILE A 39 1.57 -4.23 9.31
CA ILE A 39 1.02 -2.90 9.10
C ILE A 39 0.00 -2.64 10.20
N GLY A 40 0.35 -1.78 11.16
CA GLY A 40 -0.42 -1.59 12.39
C GLY A 40 -1.54 -0.55 12.31
N ASP A 41 -1.50 0.35 11.33
CA ASP A 41 -2.50 1.41 11.10
C ASP A 41 -3.61 0.99 10.13
N LEU A 42 -3.47 -0.16 9.48
CA LEU A 42 -4.40 -0.72 8.50
C LEU A 42 -4.96 -2.08 8.94
N ASN A 43 -6.23 -2.35 8.62
CA ASN A 43 -6.95 -3.57 8.98
C ASN A 43 -8.08 -3.87 7.97
N ASP A 44 -8.83 -4.94 8.19
CA ASP A 44 -9.95 -5.36 7.31
C ASP A 44 -11.13 -4.37 7.23
N ALA A 45 -11.21 -3.38 8.12
CA ALA A 45 -12.27 -2.39 8.14
C ALA A 45 -11.91 -1.09 7.39
N ASN A 46 -10.62 -0.77 7.24
CA ASN A 46 -10.14 0.45 6.59
C ASN A 46 -9.28 0.22 5.35
N THR A 47 -9.20 -1.01 4.86
CA THR A 47 -8.45 -1.34 3.64
C THR A 47 -9.19 -2.22 2.65
N THR A 48 -8.73 -2.15 1.40
CA THR A 48 -9.00 -3.14 0.36
C THR A 48 -7.68 -3.64 -0.20
N VAL A 49 -7.54 -4.95 -0.34
CA VAL A 49 -6.40 -5.60 -1.00
C VAL A 49 -6.80 -5.99 -2.41
N TYR A 50 -6.22 -5.34 -3.41
CA TYR A 50 -6.40 -5.69 -4.81
C TYR A 50 -5.28 -6.62 -5.25
N ALA A 51 -5.60 -7.84 -5.67
CA ALA A 51 -4.64 -8.80 -6.20
C ALA A 51 -4.45 -8.65 -7.71
N ASP A 52 -3.37 -9.23 -8.25
CA ASP A 52 -3.10 -9.35 -9.69
C ASP A 52 -3.12 -8.01 -10.45
N VAL A 53 -2.73 -6.92 -9.79
CA VAL A 53 -2.60 -5.59 -10.43
C VAL A 53 -1.37 -5.60 -11.32
N ALA A 54 -1.60 -5.50 -12.63
CA ALA A 54 -0.58 -5.64 -13.68
C ALA A 54 -0.01 -4.30 -14.17
N ASP A 55 -0.67 -3.18 -13.85
CA ASP A 55 -0.38 -1.83 -14.34
C ASP A 55 0.08 -0.88 -13.22
N THR A 56 0.72 -1.41 -12.17
CA THR A 56 1.34 -0.59 -11.12
C THR A 56 2.38 0.36 -11.72
N PRO A 57 2.35 1.67 -11.42
CA PRO A 57 3.33 2.63 -11.93
C PRO A 57 4.78 2.24 -11.59
N ASP A 58 5.71 2.40 -12.54
CA ASP A 58 7.12 2.06 -12.35
C ASP A 58 7.79 2.92 -11.25
N ASP A 59 7.31 4.14 -11.06
CA ASP A 59 7.76 5.12 -10.06
C ASP A 59 6.84 5.14 -8.81
N TRP A 60 6.15 4.02 -8.56
CA TRP A 60 5.27 3.87 -7.41
C TRP A 60 6.06 4.02 -6.10
N ILE A 61 5.54 4.88 -5.23
CA ILE A 61 5.99 5.07 -3.85
C ILE A 61 4.72 5.14 -3.00
N GLY A 62 4.78 4.64 -1.77
CA GLY A 62 3.67 4.69 -0.82
C GLY A 62 3.09 6.10 -0.69
N ASN A 63 1.75 6.19 -0.75
CA ASN A 63 0.96 7.42 -0.73
C ASN A 63 1.03 8.31 -1.99
N LYS A 64 1.86 8.01 -3.00
CA LYS A 64 1.98 8.83 -4.22
C LYS A 64 0.78 8.74 -5.16
N TYR A 65 0.10 7.59 -5.17
CA TYR A 65 -1.04 7.34 -6.03
C TYR A 65 -2.25 6.85 -5.25
N CYS A 66 -3.44 7.16 -5.78
CA CYS A 66 -4.69 6.51 -5.42
C CYS A 66 -5.00 5.38 -6.43
N TYR A 67 -5.68 4.33 -5.97
CA TYR A 67 -6.09 3.20 -6.80
C TYR A 67 -7.47 2.68 -6.38
N ASN A 68 -8.37 2.52 -7.35
CA ASN A 68 -9.76 2.08 -7.10
C ASN A 68 -10.06 0.65 -7.60
N GLY A 69 -9.01 -0.15 -7.84
CA GLY A 69 -9.16 -1.49 -8.41
C GLY A 69 -9.22 -1.55 -9.94
N LYS A 70 -9.23 -0.39 -10.61
CA LYS A 70 -9.28 -0.31 -12.08
C LYS A 70 -8.36 0.73 -12.68
N LYS A 71 -8.11 1.82 -11.95
CA LYS A 71 -7.38 2.96 -12.47
C LYS A 71 -6.54 3.60 -11.38
N TRP A 72 -5.32 3.98 -11.76
CA TRP A 72 -4.42 4.82 -10.98
C TRP A 72 -4.68 6.31 -11.22
N THR A 73 -4.63 7.09 -10.16
CA THR A 73 -4.62 8.56 -10.19
C THR A 73 -3.56 9.09 -9.25
N ALA A 74 -2.94 10.23 -9.57
CA ALA A 74 -2.02 10.88 -8.64
C ALA A 74 -2.77 11.30 -7.36
N ASN A 75 -2.14 11.11 -6.20
CA ASN A 75 -2.61 11.70 -4.96
C ASN A 75 -2.22 13.18 -4.94
N ALA A 76 -3.20 14.08 -4.91
CA ALA A 76 -2.97 15.52 -4.93
C ALA A 76 -2.29 16.04 -3.65
N ASP A 77 -2.44 15.31 -2.54
CA ASP A 77 -1.86 15.64 -1.23
C ASP A 77 -0.47 15.03 -1.02
N TYR A 78 0.03 14.28 -2.01
CA TYR A 78 1.37 13.71 -1.92
C TYR A 78 2.42 14.81 -1.98
N VAL A 79 3.24 14.86 -0.93
CA VAL A 79 4.46 15.64 -0.87
C VAL A 79 5.62 14.66 -0.93
N GLU A 80 6.50 14.85 -1.91
CA GLU A 80 7.72 14.04 -2.02
C GLU A 80 8.54 14.19 -0.73
N PRO A 81 8.88 13.09 -0.04
CA PRO A 81 9.75 13.15 1.12
C PRO A 81 11.07 13.80 0.71
N THR A 82 11.47 14.87 1.40
CA THR A 82 12.80 15.44 1.20
C THR A 82 13.84 14.50 1.79
N ASP A 83 14.90 14.18 1.04
CA ASP A 83 16.06 13.38 1.46
C ASP A 83 16.91 14.02 2.58
N ASP A 84 16.33 14.88 3.44
CA ASP A 84 17.03 15.56 4.54
C ASP A 84 17.19 14.63 5.75
N ASP A 85 17.76 13.44 5.52
CA ASP A 85 18.20 12.50 6.54
C ASP A 85 19.74 12.44 6.58
N SER A 86 20.39 13.60 6.48
CA SER A 86 21.69 13.82 7.10
C SER A 86 21.49 14.18 8.58
N GLY A 87 20.75 13.36 9.31
CA GLY A 87 20.67 13.42 10.76
C GLY A 87 21.94 12.85 11.36
N GLU A 88 22.81 13.75 11.86
CA GLU A 88 23.93 13.47 12.77
C GLU A 88 23.52 12.66 14.02
#